data_AF-A0ABD5RWR5-F1
#
_entry.id   AF-A0ABD5RWR5-F1
#
_cell.length_a   1.000
_cell.length_b   1.000
_cell.length_c   1.000
_cell.angle_alpha   90.00
_cell.angle_beta   90.00
_cell.angle_gamma   90.00
#
_symmetry.space_group_name_H-M   'P 1'
#
loop_
_entity.id
_entity.type
_entity.pdbx_description
1 polymer ?
#
loop_
_entity_poly.entity_id
_entity_poly.type
_entity_poly.pdbx_seq_one_letter_code
_entity_poly.pdbx_strand_id
1 'polypeptide(L)' 'MLVLLSDTHSTDGTQLRGRTLEAVREADLVVHVGDFMREPVLDAFEDEASAFAGVYG' A
#
# COMPACT_ATOMS: atom_id res chain seq x y z
N MET A 1 -8.69 -11.65 4.84
CA MET A 1 -9.18 -10.34 4.36
C MET A 1 -8.24 -9.82 3.29
N LEU A 2 -8.79 -9.27 2.20
CA LEU A 2 -8.02 -8.67 1.10
C LEU A 2 -8.27 -7.16 1.07
N VAL A 3 -7.21 -6.38 0.90
CA VAL A 3 -7.29 -4.92 0.74
C VAL A 3 -6.80 -4.53 -0.66
N LEU A 4 -7.58 -3.70 -1.33
CA LEU A 4 -7.25 -3.15 -2.64
C LEU A 4 -7.09 -1.63 -2.54
N LEU A 5 -5.98 -1.10 -3.07
CA LEU A 5 -5.66 0.33 -3.11
C LEU A 5 -5.20 0.75 -4.50
N SER A 6 -5.25 2.04 -4.80
CA SER A 6 -4.69 2.62 -6.02
C SER A 6 -4.27 4.08 -5.79
N ASP A 7 -3.55 4.65 -6.75
CA ASP A 7 -3.36 6.09 -6.91
C ASP A 7 -2.71 6.79 -5.71
N THR A 8 -1.74 6.13 -5.08
CA THR A 8 -0.98 6.72 -3.97
C THR A 8 0.02 7.76 -4.51
N HIS A 9 -0.46 8.98 -4.69
CA HIS A 9 0.31 10.17 -5.09
C HIS A 9 1.15 10.79 -3.95
N SER A 10 1.72 9.94 -3.09
CA SER A 10 2.65 10.38 -2.06
C SER A 10 4.07 10.46 -2.61
N THR A 11 4.94 11.23 -1.95
CA THR A 11 6.38 11.21 -2.23
C THR A 11 7.18 10.43 -1.21
N ASP A 12 6.56 10.03 -0.09
CA ASP A 12 7.17 9.27 1.01
C ASP A 12 6.11 8.54 1.81
N GLY A 13 6.35 7.28 2.20
CA GLY A 13 5.40 6.48 2.97
C GLY A 13 4.04 6.23 2.28
N THR A 14 3.18 5.42 2.92
CA THR A 14 1.82 5.14 2.41
C THR A 14 0.84 6.29 2.61
N GLN A 15 1.12 7.20 3.55
CA GLN A 15 0.21 8.25 4.04
C GLN A 15 -1.14 7.75 4.60
N LEU A 16 -1.32 6.43 4.71
CA LEU A 16 -2.53 5.85 5.29
C LEU A 16 -2.58 6.11 6.80
N ARG A 17 -3.79 6.33 7.30
CA ARG A 17 -4.07 6.61 8.71
C ARG A 17 -5.37 5.94 9.14
N GLY A 18 -5.50 5.72 10.45
CA GLY A 18 -6.68 5.13 11.08
C GLY A 18 -7.09 3.81 10.43
N ARG A 19 -8.40 3.66 10.19
CA ARG A 19 -9.01 2.41 9.71
C ARG A 19 -8.33 1.82 8.45
N THR A 20 -7.83 2.67 7.55
CA THR A 20 -7.25 2.17 6.29
C THR A 20 -5.85 1.60 6.52
N LEU A 21 -5.06 2.24 7.40
CA LEU A 21 -3.76 1.69 7.81
C LEU A 21 -3.94 0.40 8.62
N GLU A 22 -4.91 0.37 9.53
CA GLU A 22 -5.27 -0.84 10.28
C GLU A 22 -5.68 -1.97 9.35
N ALA A 23 -6.56 -1.69 8.37
CA ALA A 23 -6.97 -2.69 7.39
C ALA A 23 -5.79 -3.24 6.56
N VAL A 24 -4.82 -2.40 6.18
CA VAL A 24 -3.60 -2.83 5.47
C VAL A 24 -2.76 -3.78 6.33
N ARG A 25 -2.55 -3.44 7.60
CA ARG A 25 -1.76 -4.24 8.55
C ARG A 25 -2.42 -5.58 8.89
N GLU A 26 -3.75 -5.61 8.95
CA GLU A 26 -4.53 -6.80 9.29
C GLU A 26 -4.91 -7.66 8.07
N ALA A 27 -4.62 -7.20 6.85
CA ALA A 27 -4.95 -7.95 5.64
C ALA A 27 -4.01 -9.16 5.46
N ASP A 28 -4.58 -10.26 4.95
CA ASP A 28 -3.80 -11.42 4.51
C ASP A 28 -3.06 -11.11 3.20
N LEU A 29 -3.62 -10.21 2.38
CA LEU A 29 -3.02 -9.73 1.14
C LEU A 29 -3.45 -8.30 0.84
N VAL A 30 -2.47 -7.46 0.51
CA VAL A 30 -2.67 -6.11 -0.01
C VAL A 30 -2.30 -6.09 -1.49
N VAL A 31 -3.21 -5.59 -2.32
CA VAL A 31 -2.96 -5.36 -3.75
C VAL A 31 -3.05 -3.87 -4.02
N HIS A 32 -2.01 -3.30 -4.62
CA HIS A 32 -1.99 -1.89 -5.01
C HIS A 32 -1.87 -1.79 -6.53
N VAL A 33 -2.82 -1.09 -7.16
CA VAL A 33 -3.08 -1.19 -8.61
C VAL A 33 -2.20 -0.25 -9.46
N GLY A 34 -1.39 0.62 -8.86
CA GLY A 34 -0.38 1.40 -9.59
C GLY A 34 -0.23 2.82 -9.07
N ASP A 35 0.42 3.68 -9.86
CA ASP A 35 0.65 5.11 -9.58
C ASP A 35 1.48 5.40 -8.32
N PHE A 36 2.53 4.59 -8.09
CA PHE A 36 3.59 4.96 -7.15
C PHE A 36 4.44 6.06 -7.75
N MET A 37 4.46 7.23 -7.11
CA MET A 37 5.26 8.35 -7.62
C MET A 37 6.76 8.20 -7.30
N ARG A 38 7.13 7.43 -6.27
CA ARG A 38 8.51 7.20 -5.83
C ARG A 38 8.68 5.84 -5.15
N GLU A 39 9.90 5.30 -5.23
CA GLU A 39 10.33 4.04 -4.60
C GLU A 39 9.99 3.95 -3.09
N PRO A 40 10.23 4.98 -2.24
CA PRO A 40 9.89 4.88 -0.81
C PRO A 40 8.39 4.66 -0.50
N VAL A 41 7.50 4.94 -1.45
CA VAL A 41 6.08 4.65 -1.29
C VAL A 41 5.82 3.15 -1.45
N LEU A 42 6.48 2.51 -2.42
CA LEU A 42 6.41 1.06 -2.61
C LEU A 42 6.98 0.34 -1.39
N ASP A 43 8.17 0.73 -0.94
CA ASP A 43 8.83 0.15 0.24
C ASP A 43 7.91 0.22 1.47
N ALA A 44 7.24 1.37 1.67
CA ALA A 44 6.33 1.53 2.78
C ALA A 44 5.10 0.62 2.72
N PHE A 45 4.64 0.23 1.52
CA PHE A 45 3.58 -0.78 1.42
C PHE A 45 4.09 -2.19 1.68
N GLU A 46 5.30 -2.52 1.24
CA GLU A 46 5.95 -3.80 1.54
C GLU A 46 6.23 -3.96 3.04
N ASP A 47 6.57 -2.88 3.73
CA ASP A 47 6.81 -2.87 5.18
C ASP A 47 5.52 -2.99 6.02
N GLU A 48 4.43 -2.34 5.59
CA GLU A 48 3.18 -2.29 6.34
C GLU A 48 2.26 -3.49 6.11
N ALA A 49 2.41 -4.20 4.98
CA ALA A 49 1.58 -5.33 4.60
C ALA A 49 2.24 -6.68 4.96
N SER A 50 1.45 -7.63 5.42
CA SER A 50 1.94 -9.02 5.64
C SER A 50 2.28 -9.75 4.33
N ALA A 51 1.55 -9.45 3.27
CA ALA A 51 1.84 -9.86 1.90
C ALA A 51 1.37 -8.77 0.94
N PHE A 52 2.19 -8.49 -0.07
CA PHE A 52 1.98 -7.37 -0.97
C PHE A 52 2.10 -7.78 -2.45
N ALA A 53 1.20 -7.25 -3.28
CA ALA A 53 1.27 -7.34 -4.72
C ALA A 53 1.04 -5.97 -5.36
N GLY A 54 2.10 -5.37 -5.90
CA GLY A 54 2.05 -4.13 -6.65
C GLY A 54 1.90 -4.38 -8.16
N VAL A 55 1.05 -3.61 -8.82
CA VAL A 55 0.99 -3.50 -10.28
C VAL A 55 1.70 -2.21 -10.70
N TYR A 56 2.43 -2.27 -11.81
CA TYR A 56 3.01 -1.08 -12.45
C TYR A 56 1.96 -0.44 -13.38
N GLY A 57 1.61 0.82 -13.10
CA GLY A 57 0.68 1.66 -13.86
C GLY A 57 1.40 2.76 -14.62
#